data_AF-A0AAW0AAV2-F1
#
_entry.id   AF-A0AAW0AAV2-F1
#
_cell.length_a   1.000
_cell.length_b   1.000
_cell.length_c   1.000
_cell.angle_alpha   90.00
_cell.angle_beta   90.00
_cell.angle_gamma   90.00
#
_symmetry.space_group_name_H-M   'P 1'
#
loop_
_entity.id
_entity.type
_entity.pdbx_description
1 polymer ?
#
loop_
_entity_poly.entity_id
_entity_poly.type
_entity_poly.pdbx_seq_one_letter_code
_entity_poly.pdbx_strand_id
1 'polypeptide(L)'
;MAYSGPDFFKENAKALEIKESANAHFRAKEYQKACDIYSEIIDRFSGRVMIETTRVARCNRAACYLNLGEYQRCIDDCNIVMFYMGSPELVEKARYRREKATQSLDEIDAQRREADPLYTGRPEYNVNERIRDQLREADESSAAFQTDTTVEEHRPFGYVVRMKDHDPEYVHMRDMLPISMMLSEPRSSREADRLVAFVKKIVTSHEPELMTKHPWKCYSCGVAATTWIHSPISELASFYPIIKDYARPICEKGGKCEKDARAKMKKAETEDWEIARETGVRIKM
;
A
#
# COMPACT_ATOMS: atom_id res chain seq x y z
N MET A 1 22.16 -2.17 14.44
CA MET A 1 22.40 -0.74 14.17
C MET A 1 21.16 -0.21 13.48
N ALA A 2 20.52 0.80 14.08
CA ALA A 2 19.37 1.47 13.50
C ALA A 2 19.85 2.25 12.27
N TYR A 3 19.27 1.98 11.09
CA TYR A 3 19.63 2.64 9.85
C TYR A 3 19.02 4.05 9.82
N SER A 4 19.75 5.00 10.41
CA SER A 4 19.56 6.43 10.20
C SER A 4 20.38 6.87 8.98
N GLY A 5 19.74 7.02 7.83
CA GLY A 5 20.30 7.80 6.72
C GLY A 5 19.82 9.26 6.82
N PRO A 6 20.72 10.25 6.89
CA PRO A 6 20.37 11.69 6.90
C PRO A 6 19.52 12.12 5.70
N ASP A 7 19.63 11.40 4.57
CA ASP A 7 19.00 11.79 3.32
C ASP A 7 17.50 11.49 3.24
N PHE A 8 16.99 10.40 3.85
CA PHE A 8 15.54 10.09 3.82
C PHE A 8 14.72 11.19 4.51
N PHE A 9 15.12 11.59 5.72
CA PHE A 9 14.43 12.65 6.45
C PHE A 9 14.57 14.01 5.74
N LYS A 10 15.69 14.25 5.08
CA LYS A 10 15.95 15.46 4.29
C LYS A 10 15.11 15.50 3.01
N GLU A 11 15.00 14.40 2.28
CA GLU A 11 14.14 14.27 1.10
C GLU A 11 12.66 14.36 1.49
N ASN A 12 12.27 13.77 2.61
CA ASN A 12 10.90 13.90 3.11
C ASN A 12 10.59 15.35 3.53
N ALA A 13 11.52 16.04 4.20
CA ALA A 13 11.37 17.46 4.51
C ALA A 13 11.24 18.31 3.24
N LYS A 14 12.08 18.04 2.22
CA LYS A 14 12.01 18.72 0.92
C LYS A 14 10.68 18.46 0.21
N ALA A 15 10.18 17.24 0.22
CA ALA A 15 8.87 16.91 -0.34
C ALA A 15 7.73 17.65 0.39
N LEU A 16 7.83 17.81 1.71
CA LEU A 16 6.87 18.60 2.50
C LEU A 16 6.94 20.10 2.19
N GLU A 17 8.12 20.66 1.93
CA GLU A 17 8.27 22.06 1.48
C GLU A 17 7.63 22.28 0.10
N ILE A 18 7.91 21.40 -0.86
CA ILE A 18 7.32 21.45 -2.20
C ILE A 18 5.79 21.33 -2.11
N LYS A 19 5.29 20.47 -1.20
CA LYS A 19 3.86 20.33 -0.93
C LYS A 19 3.23 21.63 -0.43
N GLU A 20 3.92 22.40 0.42
CA GLU A 20 3.40 23.69 0.87
C GLU A 20 3.34 24.73 -0.26
N SER A 21 4.29 24.69 -1.20
CA SER A 21 4.21 25.49 -2.44
C SER A 21 3.00 25.10 -3.29
N ALA A 22 2.77 23.80 -3.50
CA ALA A 22 1.58 23.31 -4.20
C ALA A 22 0.27 23.72 -3.50
N ASN A 23 0.24 23.66 -2.16
CA ASN A 23 -0.88 24.14 -1.35
C ASN A 23 -1.16 25.63 -1.57
N ALA A 24 -0.11 26.45 -1.70
CA ALA A 24 -0.26 27.89 -1.95
C ALA A 24 -0.93 28.15 -3.31
N HIS A 25 -0.45 27.50 -4.38
CA HIS A 25 -1.08 27.57 -5.71
C HIS A 25 -2.52 27.05 -5.69
N PHE A 26 -2.79 25.97 -4.94
CA PHE A 26 -4.15 25.44 -4.79
C PHE A 26 -5.09 26.47 -4.13
N ARG A 27 -4.65 27.12 -3.04
CA ARG A 27 -5.42 28.18 -2.35
C ARG A 27 -5.65 29.39 -3.26
N ALA A 28 -4.70 29.69 -4.16
CA ALA A 28 -4.83 30.71 -5.19
C ALA A 28 -5.72 30.29 -6.39
N LYS A 29 -6.32 29.09 -6.35
CA LYS A 29 -7.13 28.49 -7.44
C LYS A 29 -6.35 28.25 -8.74
N GLU A 30 -5.02 28.25 -8.68
CA GLU A 30 -4.15 27.92 -9.80
C GLU A 30 -3.97 26.39 -9.89
N TYR A 31 -5.08 25.69 -10.15
CA TYR A 31 -5.15 24.22 -9.99
C TYR A 31 -4.19 23.46 -10.91
N GLN A 32 -3.93 23.95 -12.13
CA GLN A 32 -2.97 23.33 -13.03
C GLN A 32 -1.55 23.37 -12.45
N LYS A 33 -1.09 24.55 -12.01
CA LYS A 33 0.24 24.70 -11.39
C LYS A 33 0.37 23.84 -10.13
N ALA A 34 -0.66 23.83 -9.28
CA ALA A 34 -0.69 22.98 -8.09
C ALA A 34 -0.58 21.49 -8.48
N CYS A 35 -1.30 21.06 -9.51
CA CYS A 35 -1.27 19.69 -10.04
C CYS A 35 0.13 19.30 -10.52
N ASP A 36 0.80 20.18 -11.26
CA ASP A 36 2.15 19.93 -11.79
C ASP A 36 3.15 19.76 -10.64
N ILE A 37 3.07 20.61 -9.61
CA ILE A 37 3.94 20.52 -8.43
C ILE A 37 3.64 19.26 -7.60
N TYR A 38 2.37 18.88 -7.43
CA TYR A 38 2.06 17.60 -6.77
C TYR A 38 2.57 16.39 -7.56
N SER A 39 2.52 16.46 -8.89
CA SER A 39 3.07 15.42 -9.75
C SER A 39 4.58 15.31 -9.58
N GLU A 40 5.29 16.44 -9.48
CA GLU A 40 6.72 16.44 -9.15
C GLU A 40 7.01 15.68 -7.85
N ILE A 41 6.20 15.86 -6.81
CA ILE A 41 6.37 15.14 -5.54
C ILE A 41 6.23 13.62 -5.77
N ILE A 42 5.20 13.22 -6.49
CA ILE A 42 4.89 11.81 -6.74
C ILE A 42 5.97 11.16 -7.61
N ASP A 43 6.43 11.85 -8.65
CA ASP A 43 7.34 11.28 -9.64
C ASP A 43 8.78 11.24 -9.12
N ARG A 44 9.22 12.29 -8.40
CA ARG A 44 10.61 12.38 -7.92
C ARG A 44 10.86 11.68 -6.59
N PHE A 45 9.87 11.69 -5.69
CA PHE A 45 10.08 11.27 -4.31
C PHE A 45 9.43 9.93 -3.98
N SER A 46 8.64 9.33 -4.88
CA SER A 46 8.03 8.04 -4.56
C SER A 46 9.06 6.94 -4.35
N GLY A 47 8.86 6.17 -3.30
CA GLY A 47 9.83 5.19 -2.78
C GLY A 47 11.00 5.80 -1.99
N ARG A 48 11.18 7.12 -1.99
CA ARG A 48 12.26 7.84 -1.30
C ARG A 48 11.81 8.62 -0.06
N VAL A 49 10.51 8.89 0.04
CA VAL A 49 9.92 9.61 1.19
C VAL A 49 8.84 8.77 1.86
N MET A 50 8.27 9.27 2.96
CA MET A 50 7.20 8.57 3.64
C MET A 50 6.02 8.34 2.69
N ILE A 51 5.47 7.12 2.71
CA ILE A 51 4.28 6.75 1.92
C ILE A 51 3.10 7.71 2.16
N GLU A 52 2.97 8.24 3.39
CA GLU A 52 1.92 9.20 3.70
C GLU A 52 2.13 10.53 2.97
N THR A 53 3.39 10.97 2.79
CA THR A 53 3.71 12.21 2.06
C THR A 53 3.26 12.12 0.60
N THR A 54 3.59 11.03 -0.09
CA THR A 54 3.17 10.82 -1.49
C THR A 54 1.67 10.58 -1.61
N ARG A 55 1.03 9.92 -0.64
CA ARG A 55 -0.43 9.73 -0.63
C ARG A 55 -1.20 11.02 -0.39
N VAL A 56 -0.72 11.87 0.51
CA VAL A 56 -1.29 13.22 0.71
C VAL A 56 -1.14 14.04 -0.56
N ALA A 57 0.02 14.00 -1.22
CA ALA A 57 0.23 14.67 -2.51
C ALA A 57 -0.75 14.16 -3.58
N ARG A 58 -0.93 12.83 -3.74
CA ARG A 58 -1.93 12.24 -4.65
C ARG A 58 -3.35 12.69 -4.32
N CYS A 59 -3.72 12.66 -3.04
CA CYS A 59 -5.05 13.07 -2.61
C CYS A 59 -5.31 14.56 -2.97
N ASN A 60 -4.32 15.43 -2.76
CA ASN A 60 -4.43 16.84 -3.11
C ASN A 60 -4.39 17.08 -4.62
N ARG A 61 -3.63 16.29 -5.39
CA ARG A 61 -3.66 16.32 -6.85
C ARG A 61 -5.04 15.90 -7.39
N ALA A 62 -5.69 14.90 -6.79
CA ALA A 62 -7.08 14.57 -7.11
C ALA A 62 -8.03 15.74 -6.89
N ALA A 63 -7.80 16.55 -5.84
CA ALA A 63 -8.57 17.78 -5.63
C ALA A 63 -8.34 18.81 -6.75
N CYS A 64 -7.13 18.89 -7.30
CA CYS A 64 -6.83 19.74 -8.46
C CYS A 64 -7.58 19.25 -9.71
N TYR A 65 -7.48 17.95 -10.03
CA TYR A 65 -8.19 17.34 -11.16
C TYR A 65 -9.69 17.54 -11.08
N LEU A 66 -10.26 17.40 -9.88
CA LEU A 66 -11.69 17.63 -9.65
C LEU A 66 -12.10 19.09 -9.99
N ASN A 67 -11.27 20.07 -9.65
CA ASN A 67 -11.54 21.48 -9.97
C ASN A 67 -11.27 21.82 -11.46
N LEU A 68 -10.42 21.04 -12.14
CA LEU A 68 -10.13 21.19 -13.56
C LEU A 68 -11.13 20.46 -14.47
N GLY A 69 -12.06 19.68 -13.91
CA GLY A 69 -12.98 18.84 -14.67
C GLY A 69 -12.35 17.55 -15.21
N GLU A 70 -11.14 17.22 -14.77
CA GLU A 70 -10.41 16.02 -15.17
C GLU A 70 -10.82 14.82 -14.30
N TYR A 71 -12.11 14.49 -14.34
CA TYR A 71 -12.74 13.58 -13.38
C TYR A 71 -12.15 12.17 -13.37
N GLN A 72 -11.77 11.62 -14.53
CA GLN A 72 -11.15 10.30 -14.58
C GLN A 72 -9.82 10.27 -13.83
N ARG A 73 -8.95 11.27 -14.05
CA ARG A 73 -7.66 11.38 -13.34
C ARG A 73 -7.86 11.58 -11.83
N CYS A 74 -8.90 12.31 -11.43
CA CYS A 74 -9.30 12.41 -10.02
C CYS A 74 -9.66 11.04 -9.43
N ILE A 75 -10.46 10.24 -10.13
CA ILE A 75 -10.86 8.89 -9.71
C ILE A 75 -9.63 7.98 -9.58
N ASP A 76 -8.73 8.01 -10.57
CA ASP A 76 -7.47 7.24 -10.57
C ASP A 76 -6.66 7.53 -9.28
N ASP A 77 -6.36 8.80 -9.01
CA ASP A 77 -5.60 9.19 -7.82
C ASP A 77 -6.31 8.80 -6.52
N CYS A 78 -7.63 8.95 -6.46
CA CYS A 78 -8.41 8.56 -5.27
C CYS A 78 -8.39 7.04 -5.04
N ASN A 79 -8.49 6.23 -6.09
CA ASN A 79 -8.43 4.78 -5.99
C ASN A 79 -7.09 4.31 -5.44
N ILE A 80 -5.99 4.90 -5.90
CA ILE A 80 -4.65 4.61 -5.39
C ILE A 80 -4.54 4.99 -3.91
N VAL A 81 -5.04 6.16 -3.53
CA VAL A 81 -5.02 6.60 -2.12
C VAL A 81 -5.79 5.62 -1.22
N MET A 82 -6.93 5.11 -1.69
CA MET A 82 -7.76 4.13 -0.97
C MET A 82 -7.21 2.70 -1.01
N PHE A 83 -6.49 2.33 -2.06
CA PHE A 83 -5.88 1.00 -2.18
C PHE A 83 -4.83 0.78 -1.08
N TYR A 84 -4.07 1.82 -0.75
CA TYR A 84 -3.09 1.77 0.34
C TYR A 84 -3.70 2.13 1.69
N MET A 85 -3.13 1.56 2.74
CA MET A 85 -3.60 1.75 4.11
C MET A 85 -3.15 3.12 4.64
N GLY A 86 -4.08 3.93 5.17
CA GLY A 86 -3.80 5.29 5.63
C GLY A 86 -4.64 5.80 6.77
N SER A 87 -4.38 7.05 7.12
CA SER A 87 -5.23 7.79 8.06
C SER A 87 -6.70 7.75 7.57
N PRO A 88 -7.66 7.39 8.43
CA PRO A 88 -9.08 7.35 8.06
C PRO A 88 -9.55 8.65 7.39
N GLU A 89 -9.04 9.79 7.84
CA GLU A 89 -9.38 11.12 7.33
C GLU A 89 -8.94 11.34 5.88
N LEU A 90 -7.78 10.78 5.48
CA LEU A 90 -7.29 10.88 4.10
C LEU A 90 -8.13 9.99 3.17
N VAL A 91 -8.45 8.78 3.63
CA VAL A 91 -9.29 7.82 2.89
C VAL A 91 -10.70 8.38 2.69
N GLU A 92 -11.27 9.03 3.69
CA GLU A 92 -12.58 9.68 3.59
C GLU A 92 -12.57 10.82 2.57
N LYS A 93 -11.54 11.67 2.57
CA LYS A 93 -11.37 12.72 1.55
C LYS A 93 -11.26 12.16 0.13
N ALA A 94 -10.53 11.07 -0.04
CA ALA A 94 -10.40 10.39 -1.33
C ALA A 94 -11.75 9.81 -1.78
N ARG A 95 -12.50 9.17 -0.88
CA ARG A 95 -13.84 8.63 -1.17
C ARG A 95 -14.80 9.73 -1.62
N TYR A 96 -14.87 10.83 -0.88
CA TYR A 96 -15.71 11.98 -1.22
C TYR A 96 -15.39 12.54 -2.61
N ARG A 97 -14.10 12.72 -2.92
CA ARG A 97 -13.66 13.26 -4.22
C ARG A 97 -13.97 12.31 -5.37
N ARG A 98 -13.73 11.01 -5.18
CA ARG A 98 -14.08 9.98 -6.17
C ARG A 98 -15.58 10.00 -6.46
N GLU A 99 -16.41 10.00 -5.42
CA GLU A 99 -17.87 10.01 -5.57
C GLU A 99 -18.32 11.22 -6.40
N LYS A 100 -17.83 12.40 -6.05
CA LYS A 100 -18.15 13.64 -6.77
C LYS A 100 -17.67 13.60 -8.24
N ALA A 101 -16.46 13.08 -8.50
CA ALA A 101 -15.95 12.93 -9.85
C ALA A 101 -16.78 11.93 -10.68
N THR A 102 -17.21 10.81 -10.06
CA THR A 102 -18.08 9.82 -10.71
C THR A 102 -19.43 10.42 -11.08
N GLN A 103 -20.07 11.16 -10.16
CA GLN A 103 -21.32 11.87 -10.44
C GLN A 103 -21.17 12.82 -11.64
N SER A 104 -20.11 13.61 -11.68
CA SER A 104 -19.87 14.52 -12.81
C SER A 104 -19.62 13.79 -14.15
N LEU A 105 -18.98 12.62 -14.15
CA LEU A 105 -18.85 11.80 -15.37
C LEU A 105 -20.19 11.22 -15.82
N ASP A 106 -21.01 10.76 -14.88
CA ASP A 106 -22.33 10.21 -15.18
C ASP A 106 -23.27 11.28 -15.77
N GLU A 107 -23.20 12.51 -15.25
CA GLU A 107 -23.90 13.68 -15.80
C GLU A 107 -23.43 14.00 -17.24
N ILE A 108 -22.12 13.99 -17.49
CA ILE A 108 -21.56 14.19 -18.84
C ILE A 108 -22.03 13.08 -19.79
N ASP A 109 -22.04 11.84 -19.35
CA ASP A 109 -22.49 10.71 -20.16
C ASP A 109 -23.99 10.77 -20.45
N ALA A 110 -24.80 11.24 -19.50
CA ALA A 110 -26.21 11.49 -19.72
C ALA A 110 -26.42 12.57 -20.80
N GLN A 111 -25.71 13.70 -20.70
CA GLN A 111 -25.76 14.77 -21.71
C GLN A 111 -25.33 14.29 -23.09
N ARG A 112 -24.26 13.47 -23.17
CA ARG A 112 -23.80 12.89 -24.43
C ARG A 112 -24.82 11.95 -25.05
N ARG A 113 -25.50 11.14 -24.24
CA ARG A 113 -26.53 10.22 -24.72
C ARG A 113 -27.77 10.95 -25.23
N GLU A 114 -28.12 12.08 -24.62
CA GLU A 114 -29.19 12.95 -25.11
C GLU A 114 -28.81 13.60 -26.45
N ALA A 115 -27.56 14.04 -26.59
CA ALA A 115 -27.06 14.68 -27.81
C ALA A 115 -26.80 13.70 -28.97
N ASP A 116 -26.36 12.48 -28.66
CA ASP A 116 -26.02 11.43 -29.62
C ASP A 116 -26.60 10.07 -29.17
N PRO A 117 -27.73 9.63 -29.75
CA PRO A 117 -28.33 8.33 -29.43
C PRO A 117 -27.45 7.11 -29.75
N LEU A 118 -26.39 7.28 -30.55
CA LEU A 118 -25.43 6.22 -30.86
C LEU A 118 -24.29 6.14 -29.82
N TYR A 119 -24.23 7.07 -28.86
CA TYR A 119 -23.25 7.04 -27.79
C TYR A 119 -23.44 5.80 -26.90
N THR A 120 -22.47 4.89 -26.95
CA THR A 120 -22.49 3.61 -26.21
C THR A 120 -21.98 3.73 -24.76
N GLY A 121 -21.56 4.93 -24.34
CA GLY A 121 -20.95 5.15 -23.03
C GLY A 121 -19.42 5.17 -23.07
N ARG A 122 -18.84 5.52 -21.92
CA ARG A 122 -17.39 5.42 -21.71
C ARG A 122 -16.93 3.95 -21.64
N PRO A 123 -15.70 3.63 -22.05
CA PRO A 123 -15.13 2.30 -21.84
C PRO A 123 -15.20 1.89 -20.37
N GLU A 124 -15.40 0.61 -20.11
CA GLU A 124 -15.40 0.09 -18.74
C GLU A 124 -14.03 0.34 -18.09
N TYR A 125 -14.02 1.11 -17.01
CA TYR A 125 -12.79 1.51 -16.35
C TYR A 125 -12.39 0.47 -15.30
N ASN A 126 -11.35 -0.30 -15.61
CA ASN A 126 -10.81 -1.32 -14.71
C ASN A 126 -9.78 -0.70 -13.76
N VAL A 127 -10.25 -0.33 -12.56
CA VAL A 127 -9.41 0.25 -11.49
C VAL A 127 -8.17 -0.59 -11.21
N ASN A 128 -8.30 -1.92 -11.17
CA ASN A 128 -7.19 -2.82 -10.84
C ASN A 128 -6.16 -2.93 -11.95
N GLU A 129 -6.58 -2.81 -13.20
CA GLU A 129 -5.70 -2.77 -14.37
C GLU A 129 -4.96 -1.44 -14.43
N ARG A 130 -5.65 -0.31 -14.20
CA ARG A 130 -5.00 1.00 -14.20
C ARG A 130 -4.00 1.16 -13.05
N ILE A 131 -4.33 0.65 -11.86
CA ILE A 131 -3.38 0.56 -10.75
C ILE A 131 -2.16 -0.26 -11.19
N ARG A 132 -2.34 -1.44 -11.79
CA ARG A 132 -1.23 -2.28 -12.29
C ARG A 132 -0.36 -1.56 -13.33
N ASP A 133 -0.97 -0.85 -14.28
CA ASP A 133 -0.22 -0.07 -15.27
C ASP A 133 0.57 1.06 -14.63
N GLN A 134 -0.01 1.79 -13.69
CA GLN A 134 0.71 2.86 -12.98
C GLN A 134 1.82 2.32 -12.07
N LEU A 135 1.64 1.13 -11.48
CA LEU A 135 2.71 0.44 -10.75
C LEU A 135 3.85 0.07 -11.71
N ARG A 136 3.52 -0.46 -12.89
CA ARG A 136 4.50 -0.81 -13.93
C ARG A 136 5.24 0.42 -14.47
N GLU A 137 4.53 1.50 -14.81
CA GLU A 137 5.11 2.77 -15.27
C GLU A 137 6.08 3.35 -14.21
N ALA A 138 5.74 3.21 -12.92
CA ALA A 138 6.56 3.70 -11.82
C ALA A 138 7.75 2.79 -11.49
N ASP A 139 7.63 1.47 -11.70
CA ASP A 139 8.72 0.51 -11.63
C ASP A 139 9.69 0.69 -12.80
N GLU A 140 9.19 0.93 -14.02
CA GLU A 140 9.99 1.29 -15.20
C GLU A 140 10.73 2.62 -14.98
N SER A 141 10.07 3.62 -14.38
CA SER A 141 10.68 4.90 -14.01
C SER A 141 11.71 4.76 -12.89
N SER A 142 11.50 3.82 -11.95
CA SER A 142 12.48 3.49 -10.91
C SER A 142 13.66 2.69 -11.46
N ALA A 143 13.44 1.80 -12.43
CA ALA A 143 14.48 1.03 -13.12
C ALA A 143 15.36 1.91 -14.02
N ALA A 144 14.83 3.02 -14.53
CA ALA A 144 15.59 4.03 -15.26
C ALA A 144 16.56 4.82 -14.36
N PHE A 145 16.37 4.79 -13.04
CA PHE A 145 17.29 5.39 -12.07
C PHE A 145 18.32 4.36 -11.60
N GLN A 146 19.29 4.05 -12.45
CA GLN A 146 20.50 3.32 -12.03
C GLN A 146 21.38 4.27 -11.20
N THR A 147 21.34 4.13 -9.88
CA THR A 147 22.42 4.63 -9.03
C THR A 147 23.48 3.54 -8.89
N ASP A 148 24.64 3.81 -9.48
CA ASP A 148 25.90 3.21 -9.09
C ASP A 148 26.21 3.58 -7.63
N THR A 149 25.84 2.74 -6.66
CA THR A 149 26.39 2.85 -5.30
C THR A 149 26.64 1.50 -4.64
N THR A 150 27.79 1.39 -4.01
CA THR A 150 28.27 0.27 -3.19
C THR A 150 27.53 0.12 -1.85
N VAL A 151 26.33 0.70 -1.71
CA VAL A 151 25.53 0.76 -0.47
C VAL A 151 24.16 0.15 -0.76
N GLU A 152 23.73 -0.81 0.06
CA GLU A 152 22.42 -1.46 -0.09
C GLU A 152 21.31 -0.45 0.27
N GLU A 153 20.68 0.13 -0.76
CA GLU A 153 19.53 1.03 -0.62
C GLU A 153 18.31 0.28 -0.05
N HIS A 154 17.50 0.98 0.76
CA HIS A 154 16.29 0.43 1.38
C HIS A 154 15.08 1.32 1.09
N ARG A 155 13.91 0.73 0.91
CA ARG A 155 12.63 1.42 0.72
C ARG A 155 11.64 1.10 1.85
N PRO A 156 10.76 2.03 2.25
CA PRO A 156 9.72 1.73 3.22
C PRO A 156 8.73 0.70 2.65
N PHE A 157 8.31 -0.23 3.48
CA PHE A 157 7.27 -1.19 3.14
C PHE A 157 6.23 -1.31 4.27
N GLY A 158 5.03 -1.78 3.93
CA GLY A 158 3.98 -2.03 4.91
C GLY A 158 4.06 -3.44 5.50
N TYR A 159 3.97 -3.58 6.82
CA TYR A 159 3.72 -4.87 7.47
C TYR A 159 2.30 -4.86 8.04
N VAL A 160 1.43 -5.70 7.48
CA VAL A 160 0.00 -5.72 7.81
C VAL A 160 -0.35 -7.06 8.41
N VAL A 161 -0.75 -7.04 9.68
CA VAL A 161 -1.21 -8.23 10.38
C VAL A 161 -2.73 -8.31 10.29
N ARG A 162 -3.24 -9.37 9.66
CA ARG A 162 -4.67 -9.61 9.44
C ARG A 162 -5.17 -10.72 10.36
N MET A 163 -6.20 -10.40 11.14
CA MET A 163 -6.83 -11.29 12.11
C MET A 163 -8.32 -11.37 11.82
N LYS A 164 -8.67 -11.98 10.68
CA LYS A 164 -10.08 -12.20 10.28
C LYS A 164 -10.85 -12.86 11.43
N ASP A 165 -12.02 -12.30 11.74
CA ASP A 165 -12.89 -12.68 12.87
C ASP A 165 -12.37 -12.31 14.27
N HIS A 166 -11.48 -11.32 14.37
CA HIS A 166 -11.00 -10.74 15.63
C HIS A 166 -11.13 -9.21 15.61
N ASP A 167 -11.25 -8.59 16.78
CA ASP A 167 -11.21 -7.13 16.96
C ASP A 167 -9.87 -6.72 17.62
N PRO A 168 -9.09 -5.78 17.07
CA PRO A 168 -9.23 -5.23 15.72
C PRO A 168 -8.92 -6.28 14.63
N GLU A 169 -9.58 -6.17 13.48
CA GLU A 169 -9.39 -7.11 12.37
C GLU A 169 -8.00 -6.97 11.71
N TYR A 170 -7.36 -5.81 11.88
CA TYR A 170 -6.06 -5.49 11.30
C TYR A 170 -5.17 -4.67 12.24
N VAL A 171 -3.86 -4.88 12.13
CA VAL A 171 -2.83 -4.01 12.72
C VAL A 171 -1.82 -3.61 11.64
N HIS A 172 -1.46 -2.33 11.59
CA HIS A 172 -0.49 -1.78 10.64
C HIS A 172 0.81 -1.39 11.32
N MET A 173 1.90 -1.85 10.71
CA MET A 173 3.27 -1.54 11.08
C MET A 173 4.06 -1.19 9.81
N ARG A 174 5.22 -0.58 9.99
CA ARG A 174 6.08 -0.11 8.89
C ARG A 174 7.51 -0.49 9.20
N ASP A 175 8.24 -0.92 8.18
CA ASP A 175 9.68 -1.22 8.29
C ASP A 175 10.36 -0.96 6.92
N MET A 176 11.66 -1.26 6.82
CA MET A 176 12.51 -0.98 5.67
C MET A 176 12.89 -2.27 4.94
N LEU A 177 12.71 -2.26 3.62
CA LEU A 177 13.00 -3.34 2.70
C LEU A 177 14.25 -3.02 1.88
N PRO A 178 15.29 -3.86 1.89
CA PRO A 178 16.40 -3.72 0.96
C PRO A 178 15.91 -3.78 -0.50
N ILE A 179 16.35 -2.87 -1.36
CA ILE A 179 15.96 -2.86 -2.79
C ILE A 179 16.35 -4.17 -3.47
N SER A 180 17.46 -4.79 -3.04
CA SER A 180 17.92 -6.10 -3.48
C SER A 180 16.87 -7.22 -3.28
N MET A 181 15.87 -7.01 -2.42
CA MET A 181 14.79 -7.94 -2.10
C MET A 181 13.44 -7.57 -2.74
N MET A 182 13.36 -6.50 -3.53
CA MET A 182 12.17 -6.15 -4.33
C MET A 182 12.08 -7.04 -5.57
N LEU A 183 11.85 -8.34 -5.36
CA LEU A 183 11.76 -9.35 -6.40
C LEU A 183 10.33 -9.87 -6.50
N SER A 184 9.86 -10.09 -7.73
CA SER A 184 8.55 -10.74 -8.00
C SER A 184 8.61 -12.21 -7.61
N GLU A 185 9.75 -12.83 -7.89
CA GLU A 185 10.10 -14.18 -7.47
C GLU A 185 11.61 -14.32 -7.25
N PRO A 186 12.06 -15.19 -6.33
CA PRO A 186 13.47 -15.47 -6.17
C PRO A 186 14.03 -16.22 -7.39
N ARG A 187 15.16 -15.79 -7.93
CA ARG A 187 15.79 -16.41 -9.12
C ARG A 187 16.77 -17.52 -8.76
N SER A 188 17.09 -17.64 -7.47
CA SER A 188 17.98 -18.67 -6.94
C SER A 188 17.52 -19.13 -5.54
N SER A 189 17.97 -20.32 -5.14
CA SER A 189 17.75 -20.83 -3.78
C SER A 189 18.29 -19.87 -2.71
N ARG A 190 19.45 -19.26 -2.96
CA ARG A 190 20.08 -18.29 -2.05
C ARG A 190 19.23 -17.02 -1.88
N GLU A 191 18.62 -16.50 -2.94
CA GLU A 191 17.69 -15.38 -2.86
C GLU A 191 16.41 -15.78 -2.10
N ALA A 192 15.89 -16.99 -2.35
CA ALA A 192 14.72 -17.50 -1.64
C ALA A 192 14.97 -17.62 -0.13
N ASP A 193 16.11 -18.18 0.27
CA ASP A 193 16.50 -18.32 1.67
C ASP A 193 16.67 -16.96 2.36
N ARG A 194 17.25 -15.98 1.65
CA ARG A 194 17.38 -14.59 2.13
C ARG A 194 16.02 -13.94 2.34
N LEU A 195 15.10 -14.08 1.39
CA LEU A 195 13.74 -13.56 1.49
C LEU A 195 13.02 -14.19 2.70
N VAL A 196 13.08 -15.52 2.84
CA VAL A 196 12.50 -16.23 4.00
C VAL A 196 13.08 -15.71 5.31
N ALA A 197 14.41 -15.55 5.40
CA ALA A 197 15.07 -15.04 6.59
C ALA A 197 14.66 -13.60 6.91
N PHE A 198 14.54 -12.75 5.89
CA PHE A 198 14.09 -11.37 6.04
C PHE A 198 12.65 -11.32 6.57
N VAL A 199 11.71 -12.01 5.93
CA VAL A 199 10.31 -12.03 6.35
C VAL A 199 10.16 -12.58 7.78
N LYS A 200 10.88 -13.65 8.13
CA LYS A 200 10.91 -14.17 9.50
C LYS A 200 11.43 -13.15 10.51
N LYS A 201 12.46 -12.39 10.15
CA LYS A 201 13.00 -11.30 10.99
C LYS A 201 11.95 -10.21 11.21
N ILE A 202 11.24 -9.78 10.17
CA ILE A 202 10.17 -8.76 10.28
C ILE A 202 9.10 -9.22 11.26
N VAL A 203 8.54 -10.41 11.05
CA VAL A 203 7.49 -10.97 11.90
C VAL A 203 7.95 -11.04 13.37
N THR A 204 9.11 -11.64 13.61
CA THR A 204 9.63 -11.79 14.98
C THR A 204 9.98 -10.46 15.65
N SER A 205 10.42 -9.47 14.88
CA SER A 205 10.73 -8.14 15.43
C SER A 205 9.50 -7.33 15.86
N HIS A 206 8.36 -7.56 15.21
CA HIS A 206 7.10 -6.88 15.50
C HIS A 206 6.18 -7.64 16.46
N GLU A 207 6.41 -8.93 16.72
CA GLU A 207 5.60 -9.74 17.64
C GLU A 207 5.46 -9.10 19.05
N PRO A 208 6.51 -8.52 19.67
CA PRO A 208 6.37 -7.84 20.96
C PRO A 208 5.48 -6.59 20.89
N GLU A 209 5.63 -5.78 19.85
CA GLU A 209 4.80 -4.58 19.63
C GLU A 209 3.33 -5.00 19.46
N LEU A 210 3.08 -6.02 18.63
CA LEU A 210 1.75 -6.57 18.39
C LEU A 210 1.08 -7.02 19.69
N MET A 211 1.80 -7.76 20.55
CA MET A 211 1.30 -8.24 21.84
C MET A 211 0.85 -7.11 22.79
N THR A 212 1.48 -5.93 22.70
CA THR A 212 1.15 -4.79 23.59
C THR A 212 -0.04 -3.95 23.11
N LYS A 213 -0.40 -4.01 21.82
CA LYS A 213 -1.45 -3.14 21.26
C LYS A 213 -2.87 -3.49 21.73
N HIS A 214 -3.12 -4.73 22.16
CA HIS A 214 -4.46 -5.18 22.53
C HIS A 214 -4.40 -6.36 23.52
N PRO A 215 -5.38 -6.51 24.43
CA PRO A 215 -5.48 -7.70 25.29
C PRO A 215 -5.96 -8.91 24.48
N TRP A 216 -5.03 -9.55 23.79
CA TRP A 216 -5.32 -10.66 22.88
C TRP A 216 -5.83 -11.90 23.60
N LYS A 217 -6.85 -12.54 23.01
CA LYS A 217 -7.39 -13.81 23.48
C LYS A 217 -7.09 -14.90 22.47
N CYS A 218 -6.78 -16.09 22.96
CA CYS A 218 -6.56 -17.27 22.15
C CYS A 218 -7.78 -17.50 21.25
N TYR A 219 -7.52 -17.61 19.95
CA TYR A 219 -8.56 -17.82 18.94
C TYR A 219 -9.43 -19.05 19.23
N SER A 220 -8.86 -20.15 19.74
CA SER A 220 -9.59 -21.41 19.92
C SER A 220 -10.32 -21.50 21.27
N CYS A 221 -9.68 -21.09 22.37
CA CYS A 221 -10.22 -21.29 23.73
C CYS A 221 -10.56 -20.01 24.50
N GLY A 222 -10.27 -18.82 23.96
CA GLY A 222 -10.66 -17.53 24.56
C GLY A 222 -9.85 -17.06 25.78
N VAL A 223 -8.93 -17.87 26.30
CA VAL A 223 -8.01 -17.46 27.38
C VAL A 223 -6.98 -16.44 26.89
N ALA A 224 -6.26 -15.77 27.78
CA ALA A 224 -5.22 -14.82 27.40
C ALA A 224 -4.20 -15.48 26.44
N ALA A 225 -3.95 -14.84 25.30
CA ALA A 225 -2.95 -15.29 24.36
C ALA A 225 -1.55 -14.98 24.89
N THR A 226 -0.62 -15.88 24.68
CA THR A 226 0.78 -15.73 25.09
C THR A 226 1.72 -15.65 23.89
N THR A 227 1.23 -16.00 22.70
CA THR A 227 2.01 -16.06 21.47
C THR A 227 1.11 -16.08 20.24
N TRP A 228 1.71 -16.09 19.06
CA TRP A 228 1.05 -16.01 17.77
C TRP A 228 1.48 -17.10 16.82
N ILE A 229 0.59 -17.40 15.88
CA ILE A 229 0.91 -18.11 14.65
C ILE A 229 0.84 -17.11 13.54
N HIS A 230 1.84 -17.15 12.67
CA HIS A 230 2.00 -16.25 11.54
C HIS A 230 2.02 -17.05 10.24
N SER A 231 1.53 -16.44 9.17
CA SER A 231 1.58 -17.00 7.82
C SER A 231 1.69 -15.85 6.83
N PRO A 232 2.92 -15.30 6.67
CA PRO A 232 3.16 -14.13 5.85
C PRO A 232 3.22 -14.47 4.36
N ILE A 233 2.64 -13.56 3.58
CA ILE A 233 2.76 -13.46 2.12
C ILE A 233 3.47 -12.15 1.83
N SER A 234 4.55 -12.22 1.07
CA SER A 234 5.36 -11.06 0.71
C SER A 234 5.10 -10.66 -0.74
N GLU A 235 4.62 -9.44 -0.95
CA GLU A 235 4.40 -8.80 -2.26
C GLU A 235 5.41 -7.65 -2.37
N LEU A 236 6.66 -7.98 -2.74
CA LEU A 236 7.79 -7.06 -2.61
C LEU A 236 8.22 -6.39 -3.92
N ALA A 237 8.03 -7.04 -5.08
CA ALA A 237 8.10 -6.36 -6.38
C ALA A 237 6.79 -5.65 -6.69
N SER A 238 6.51 -4.66 -5.87
CA SER A 238 5.46 -3.69 -6.09
C SER A 238 6.05 -2.34 -5.75
N PHE A 239 5.65 -1.31 -6.47
CA PHE A 239 5.98 0.07 -6.15
C PHE A 239 5.65 0.45 -4.69
N TYR A 240 4.71 -0.27 -4.07
CA TYR A 240 4.48 -0.25 -2.63
C TYR A 240 4.62 -1.67 -2.07
N PRO A 241 5.83 -2.04 -1.62
CA PRO A 241 6.07 -3.36 -1.08
C PRO A 241 5.25 -3.58 0.20
N ILE A 242 4.71 -4.78 0.35
CA ILE A 242 3.90 -5.14 1.52
C ILE A 242 4.16 -6.59 1.94
N ILE A 243 4.21 -6.82 3.23
CA ILE A 243 4.09 -8.15 3.83
C ILE A 243 2.73 -8.22 4.50
N LYS A 244 1.85 -9.07 3.96
CA LYS A 244 0.55 -9.40 4.54
C LYS A 244 0.71 -10.64 5.39
N ASP A 245 0.51 -10.52 6.69
CA ASP A 245 0.67 -11.62 7.63
C ASP A 245 -0.65 -12.00 8.27
N TYR A 246 -1.10 -13.19 7.91
CA TYR A 246 -2.26 -13.79 8.54
C TYR A 246 -1.80 -14.30 9.88
N ALA A 247 -2.28 -13.68 10.95
CA ALA A 247 -1.86 -14.05 12.28
C ALA A 247 -3.05 -14.42 13.15
N ARG A 248 -2.80 -15.35 14.08
CA ARG A 248 -3.78 -15.71 15.10
C ARG A 248 -3.15 -15.79 16.48
N PRO A 249 -3.72 -15.11 17.48
CA PRO A 249 -3.27 -15.21 18.85
C PRO A 249 -3.67 -16.58 19.42
N ILE A 250 -2.75 -17.23 20.14
CA ILE A 250 -2.98 -18.53 20.78
C ILE A 250 -2.47 -18.55 22.22
N CYS A 251 -2.99 -19.48 23.01
CA CYS A 251 -2.65 -19.62 24.43
C CYS A 251 -1.28 -20.27 24.66
N GLU A 252 -0.82 -21.16 23.77
CA GLU A 252 0.47 -21.86 23.86
C GLU A 252 0.84 -22.49 22.52
N LYS A 253 2.15 -22.71 22.26
CA LYS A 253 2.63 -23.49 21.11
C LYS A 253 2.57 -25.00 21.41
N GLY A 254 2.40 -25.82 20.37
CA GLY A 254 2.38 -27.28 20.44
C GLY A 254 1.04 -27.90 20.85
N GLY A 255 0.06 -27.09 21.26
CA GLY A 255 -1.24 -27.54 21.76
C GLY A 255 -2.33 -27.73 20.69
N LYS A 256 -3.53 -28.10 21.13
CA LYS A 256 -4.72 -28.23 20.27
C LYS A 256 -5.11 -26.90 19.61
N CYS A 257 -5.02 -25.80 20.37
CA CYS A 257 -5.33 -24.46 19.90
C CYS A 257 -4.47 -24.05 18.69
N GLU A 258 -3.19 -24.44 18.64
CA GLU A 258 -2.33 -24.18 17.49
C GLU A 258 -2.80 -24.93 16.24
N LYS A 259 -3.11 -26.22 16.39
CA LYS A 259 -3.60 -27.05 15.26
C LYS A 259 -4.89 -26.49 14.68
N ASP A 260 -5.83 -26.10 15.54
CA ASP A 260 -7.10 -25.50 15.14
C ASP A 260 -6.89 -24.17 14.39
N ALA A 261 -6.01 -23.31 14.92
CA ALA A 261 -5.67 -22.04 14.29
C ALA A 261 -5.00 -22.24 12.92
N ARG A 262 -4.01 -23.12 12.80
CA ARG A 262 -3.34 -23.44 11.51
C ARG A 262 -4.30 -24.01 10.47
N ALA A 263 -5.23 -24.88 10.88
CA ALA A 263 -6.22 -25.45 9.97
C ALA A 263 -7.16 -24.38 9.39
N LYS A 264 -7.54 -23.39 10.19
CA LYS A 264 -8.38 -22.26 9.74
C LYS A 264 -7.59 -21.27 8.87
N MET A 265 -6.33 -20.99 9.21
CA MET A 265 -5.47 -20.12 8.43
C MET A 265 -5.28 -20.64 7.01
N LYS A 266 -5.07 -21.95 6.83
CA LYS A 266 -4.99 -22.58 5.50
C LYS A 266 -6.18 -22.26 4.59
N LYS A 267 -7.41 -22.17 5.14
CA LYS A 267 -8.61 -21.86 4.34
C LYS A 267 -8.59 -20.40 3.86
N ALA A 268 -8.34 -19.45 4.76
CA ALA A 268 -8.28 -18.03 4.44
C ALA A 268 -7.11 -17.69 3.50
N GLU A 269 -5.99 -18.38 3.69
CA GLU A 269 -4.81 -18.31 2.83
C GLU A 269 -5.10 -18.69 1.38
N THR A 270 -5.97 -19.68 1.11
CA THR A 270 -6.30 -20.11 -0.26
C THR A 270 -7.02 -19.03 -1.05
N GLU A 271 -7.99 -18.35 -0.44
CA GLU A 271 -8.83 -17.33 -1.11
C GLU A 271 -8.00 -16.11 -1.54
N ASP A 272 -7.08 -15.64 -0.69
CA ASP A 272 -6.26 -14.47 -1.01
C ASP A 272 -5.00 -14.80 -1.84
N TRP A 273 -4.48 -16.04 -1.76
CA TRP A 273 -3.35 -16.47 -2.59
C TRP A 273 -3.70 -16.58 -4.07
N GLU A 274 -4.93 -16.95 -4.41
CA GLU A 274 -5.37 -16.94 -5.82
C GLU A 274 -5.24 -15.56 -6.46
N ILE A 275 -5.40 -14.49 -5.66
CA ILE A 275 -5.25 -13.09 -6.09
C ILE A 275 -3.77 -12.70 -6.14
N ALA A 276 -2.95 -13.14 -5.18
CA ALA A 276 -1.55 -12.75 -5.06
C ALA A 276 -0.56 -13.60 -5.88
N ARG A 277 -0.97 -14.74 -6.46
CA ARG A 277 -0.07 -15.75 -7.07
C ARG A 277 0.86 -15.21 -8.16
N GLU A 278 0.48 -14.12 -8.82
CA GLU A 278 1.25 -13.53 -9.94
C GLU A 278 2.37 -12.59 -9.45
N THR A 279 2.33 -12.15 -8.19
CA THR A 279 3.23 -11.10 -7.66
C THR A 279 3.76 -11.36 -6.25
N GLY A 280 3.23 -12.37 -5.55
CA GLY A 280 3.54 -12.66 -4.15
C GLY A 280 4.31 -13.96 -3.95
N VAL A 281 5.10 -14.02 -2.88
CA VAL A 281 5.78 -15.23 -2.41
C VAL A 281 5.23 -15.65 -1.05
N ARG A 282 4.75 -16.88 -0.93
CA ARG A 282 4.28 -17.44 0.35
C ARG A 282 5.46 -17.93 1.18
N ILE A 283 5.57 -17.45 2.41
CA ILE A 283 6.63 -17.85 3.33
C ILE A 283 6.05 -18.75 4.43
N LYS A 284 6.52 -20.00 4.47
CA LYS A 284 6.13 -20.94 5.54
C LYS A 284 6.91 -20.62 6.81
N MET A 285 6.18 -20.32 7.88
CA MET A 285 6.70 -20.10 9.24
C MET A 285 6.48 -21.30 10.17
#